data_AF-A0A832NME2-F1
#
_entry.id   AF-A0A832NME2-F1
#
_cell.length_a   1.000
_cell.length_b   1.000
_cell.length_c   1.000
_cell.angle_alpha   90.00
_cell.angle_beta   90.00
_cell.angle_gamma   90.00
#
_symmetry.space_group_name_H-M   'P 1'
#
loop_
_entity.id
_entity.type
_entity.pdbx_description
1 polymer ?
#
loop_
_entity_poly.entity_id
_entity_poly.type
_entity_poly.pdbx_seq_one_letter_code
_entity_poly.pdbx_strand_id
1 'polypeptide(L)'
;MIRHKVQTGMTFTRTFQVREEWLANRMGSGHVAVLATPALVIAMENLAASSIMQHLREGSTSVGSRVDIVHLAPTPAGARFSIELVVSKVEKNRIEFVMTAKDEKRTIATGFHRRHVVDESEFLLSAMEDSMEPPPPPETPAGTEPHKTQGATKLPFDDGDTRA
;
A
#
# COMPACT_ATOMS: atom_id res chain seq x y z
N MET A 1 -14.40 -14.84 12.50
CA MET A 1 -13.26 -15.42 11.75
C MET A 1 -13.61 -15.44 10.27
N ILE A 2 -12.79 -14.80 9.43
CA ILE A 2 -12.93 -14.85 7.97
C ILE A 2 -12.80 -16.31 7.53
N ARG A 3 -13.83 -16.85 6.88
CA ARG A 3 -13.85 -18.24 6.38
C ARG A 3 -13.68 -18.21 4.86
N HIS A 4 -12.72 -18.96 4.35
CA HIS A 4 -12.52 -19.17 2.91
C HIS A 4 -12.19 -20.65 2.62
N LYS A 5 -12.39 -21.07 1.37
CA LYS A 5 -12.17 -22.46 0.90
C LYS A 5 -10.82 -22.67 0.19
N VAL A 6 -9.93 -21.67 0.23
CA VAL A 6 -8.59 -21.77 -0.37
C VAL A 6 -7.74 -22.78 0.39
N GLN A 7 -7.04 -23.66 -0.33
CA GLN A 7 -6.20 -24.72 0.22
C GLN A 7 -4.79 -24.68 -0.38
N THR A 8 -3.79 -25.05 0.41
CA THR A 8 -2.42 -25.27 -0.07
C THR A 8 -2.42 -26.31 -1.19
N GLY A 9 -1.62 -26.08 -2.23
CA GLY A 9 -1.51 -26.93 -3.41
C GLY A 9 -2.48 -26.58 -4.55
N MET A 10 -3.48 -25.71 -4.32
CA MET A 10 -4.28 -25.16 -5.41
C MET A 10 -3.37 -24.47 -6.42
N THR A 11 -3.61 -24.74 -7.71
CA THR A 11 -2.82 -24.22 -8.82
C THR A 11 -3.72 -23.49 -9.80
N PHE A 12 -3.26 -22.33 -10.27
CA PHE A 12 -3.96 -21.47 -11.21
C PHE A 12 -3.02 -21.09 -12.34
N THR A 13 -3.50 -21.20 -13.58
CA THR A 13 -2.69 -20.89 -14.76
C THR A 13 -3.43 -19.95 -15.68
N ARG A 14 -2.72 -18.96 -16.22
CA ARG A 14 -3.26 -18.05 -17.24
C ARG A 14 -2.19 -17.64 -18.24
N THR A 15 -2.58 -17.65 -19.50
CA THR A 15 -1.76 -17.13 -20.60
C THR A 15 -2.13 -15.68 -20.90
N PHE A 16 -1.11 -14.87 -21.14
CA PHE A 16 -1.21 -13.46 -21.48
C PHE A 16 -0.48 -13.20 -22.80
N GLN A 17 -0.81 -12.07 -23.42
CA GLN A 17 -0.05 -11.50 -24.52
C GLN A 17 0.60 -10.21 -24.02
N VAL A 18 1.85 -9.96 -24.39
CA VAL A 18 2.55 -8.71 -24.08
C VAL A 18 1.94 -7.59 -24.94
N ARG A 19 1.10 -6.77 -24.31
CA ARG A 19 0.44 -5.63 -24.95
C ARG A 19 1.32 -4.38 -24.86
N GLU A 20 1.05 -3.38 -25.70
CA GLU A 20 1.84 -2.15 -25.79
C GLU A 20 1.91 -1.44 -24.42
N GLU A 21 0.80 -1.37 -23.68
CA GLU A 21 0.75 -0.73 -22.37
C GLU A 21 1.54 -1.47 -21.27
N TRP A 22 2.01 -2.70 -21.54
CA TRP A 22 2.82 -3.50 -20.63
C TRP A 22 4.32 -3.39 -20.89
N LEU A 23 4.73 -2.58 -21.86
CA LEU A 23 6.14 -2.40 -22.17
C LEU A 23 6.83 -1.49 -21.14
N ALA A 24 8.11 -1.76 -20.87
CA ALA A 24 8.87 -1.03 -19.84
C ALA A 24 8.92 0.48 -20.11
N ASN A 25 9.08 0.87 -21.38
CA ASN A 25 9.02 2.26 -21.85
C ASN A 25 7.64 2.92 -21.79
N ARG A 26 6.56 2.13 -21.72
CA ARG A 26 5.19 2.65 -21.55
C ARG A 26 4.80 2.76 -20.09
N MET A 27 5.22 1.80 -19.26
CA MET A 27 4.96 1.79 -17.81
C MET A 27 5.94 2.65 -17.00
N GLY A 28 6.95 3.25 -17.62
CA GLY A 28 7.94 4.08 -16.94
C GLY A 28 8.93 3.31 -16.06
N SER A 29 9.08 1.99 -16.28
CA SER A 29 10.01 1.13 -15.53
C SER A 29 11.35 0.91 -16.22
N GLY A 30 11.53 1.47 -17.41
CA GLY A 30 12.74 1.41 -18.20
C GLY A 30 12.54 2.05 -19.58
N HIS A 31 13.54 1.97 -20.46
CA HIS A 31 13.50 2.63 -21.78
C HIS A 31 13.28 1.66 -22.95
N VAL A 32 13.21 0.35 -22.69
CA VAL A 32 13.14 -0.69 -23.72
C VAL A 32 11.71 -1.16 -23.98
N ALA A 33 11.43 -1.57 -25.21
CA ALA A 33 10.12 -2.06 -25.66
C ALA A 33 9.95 -3.58 -25.44
N VAL A 34 10.08 -4.01 -24.18
CA VAL A 34 9.84 -5.40 -23.74
C VAL A 34 8.93 -5.41 -22.53
N LEU A 35 8.35 -6.57 -22.20
CA LEU A 35 7.51 -6.78 -21.03
C LEU A 35 8.16 -6.18 -19.78
N ALA A 36 7.42 -5.32 -19.10
CA ALA A 36 7.87 -4.65 -17.90
C ALA A 36 7.79 -5.58 -16.67
N THR A 37 8.72 -5.43 -15.73
CA THR A 37 8.59 -6.04 -14.40
C THR A 37 7.27 -5.67 -13.69
N PRO A 38 6.81 -4.39 -13.66
CA PRO A 38 5.50 -4.08 -13.08
C PRO A 38 4.33 -4.73 -13.81
N ALA A 39 4.41 -4.99 -15.13
CA ALA A 39 3.37 -5.72 -15.83
C ALA A 39 3.26 -7.18 -15.35
N LEU A 40 4.39 -7.84 -15.10
CA LEU A 40 4.40 -9.19 -14.51
C LEU A 40 3.82 -9.21 -13.10
N VAL A 41 4.15 -8.21 -12.28
CA VAL A 41 3.57 -8.06 -10.93
C VAL A 41 2.04 -7.93 -11.04
N ILE A 42 1.54 -7.00 -11.84
CA ILE A 42 0.10 -6.80 -12.05
C ILE A 42 -0.58 -8.07 -12.57
N ALA A 43 0.04 -8.79 -13.51
CA ALA A 43 -0.50 -10.03 -14.05
C ALA A 43 -0.60 -11.12 -12.96
N MET A 44 0.42 -11.27 -12.12
CA MET A 44 0.44 -12.20 -10.99
C MET A 44 -0.60 -11.84 -9.93
N GLU A 45 -0.67 -10.57 -9.52
CA GLU A 45 -1.62 -10.11 -8.49
C GLU A 45 -3.07 -10.30 -8.96
N ASN A 46 -3.37 -9.94 -10.21
CA ASN A 46 -4.69 -10.13 -10.80
C ASN A 46 -5.07 -11.60 -10.90
N LEU A 47 -4.13 -12.47 -11.32
CA LEU A 47 -4.38 -13.91 -11.36
C LEU A 47 -4.67 -14.44 -9.95
N ALA A 48 -3.87 -14.06 -8.95
CA ALA A 48 -4.05 -14.47 -7.57
C ALA A 48 -5.43 -14.04 -7.03
N ALA A 49 -5.75 -12.74 -7.15
CA ALA A 49 -6.99 -12.17 -6.64
C ALA A 49 -8.24 -12.78 -7.29
N SER A 50 -8.26 -12.83 -8.63
CA SER A 50 -9.41 -13.37 -9.37
C SER A 50 -9.61 -14.87 -9.16
N SER A 51 -8.52 -15.65 -9.06
CA SER A 51 -8.61 -17.10 -8.88
C SER A 51 -9.16 -17.51 -7.53
N ILE A 52 -8.83 -16.76 -6.46
CA ILE A 52 -9.33 -17.10 -5.13
C ILE A 52 -10.72 -16.54 -4.83
N MET A 53 -11.22 -15.58 -5.61
CA MET A 53 -12.48 -14.88 -5.34
C MET A 53 -13.66 -15.83 -5.12
N GLN A 54 -13.82 -16.85 -5.97
CA GLN A 54 -14.89 -17.85 -5.86
C GLN A 54 -14.81 -18.73 -4.58
N HIS A 55 -13.68 -18.69 -3.89
CA HIS A 55 -13.44 -19.42 -2.64
C HIS A 55 -13.64 -18.55 -1.41
N LEU A 56 -13.93 -17.26 -1.59
CA LEU A 56 -14.19 -16.31 -0.51
C LEU A 56 -15.69 -16.29 -0.19
N ARG A 57 -16.02 -15.79 1.00
CA ARG A 57 -17.40 -15.47 1.38
C ARG A 57 -17.85 -14.22 0.63
N GLU A 58 -19.14 -14.09 0.36
CA GLU A 58 -19.76 -12.83 -0.05
C GLU A 58 -19.39 -11.68 0.92
N GLY A 59 -19.11 -10.51 0.36
CA GLY A 59 -18.62 -9.33 1.09
C GLY A 59 -17.14 -9.38 1.46
N SER A 60 -16.42 -10.47 1.15
CA SER A 60 -14.98 -10.57 1.35
C SER A 60 -14.21 -10.40 0.06
N THR A 61 -13.04 -9.79 0.15
CA THR A 61 -12.06 -9.67 -0.93
C THR A 61 -10.66 -10.04 -0.42
N SER A 62 -9.62 -9.83 -1.22
CA SER A 62 -8.24 -9.98 -0.78
C SER A 62 -7.36 -8.82 -1.20
N VAL A 63 -6.42 -8.44 -0.34
CA VAL A 63 -5.47 -7.33 -0.55
C VAL A 63 -4.04 -7.87 -0.52
N GLY A 64 -3.20 -7.44 -1.46
CA GLY A 64 -1.79 -7.81 -1.51
C GLY A 64 -0.99 -7.10 -0.42
N SER A 65 -0.09 -7.82 0.26
CA SER A 65 0.79 -7.25 1.32
C SER A 65 2.28 -7.49 1.11
N ARG A 66 2.64 -8.41 0.19
CA ARG A 66 4.02 -8.60 -0.24
C ARG A 66 4.05 -9.12 -1.67
N VAL A 67 4.99 -8.58 -2.44
CA VAL A 67 5.38 -9.10 -3.75
C VAL A 67 6.90 -9.18 -3.81
N ASP A 68 7.39 -10.27 -4.37
CA ASP A 68 8.80 -10.50 -4.67
C ASP A 68 8.87 -11.14 -6.06
N ILE A 69 9.74 -10.62 -6.93
CA ILE A 69 9.83 -11.10 -8.31
C ILE A 69 11.28 -11.03 -8.80
N VAL A 70 11.69 -12.10 -9.48
CA VAL A 70 12.94 -12.15 -10.23
C VAL A 70 12.58 -12.28 -11.71
N HIS A 71 12.82 -11.20 -12.47
CA HIS A 71 12.56 -11.15 -13.91
C HIS A 71 13.83 -11.56 -14.67
N LEU A 72 13.88 -12.82 -15.09
CA LEU A 72 15.07 -13.51 -15.58
C LEU A 72 15.38 -13.21 -17.05
N ALA A 73 14.36 -12.90 -17.84
CA ALA A 73 14.50 -12.78 -19.29
C ALA A 73 13.49 -11.80 -19.91
N PRO A 74 13.92 -10.99 -20.90
CA PRO A 74 13.01 -10.10 -21.61
C PRO A 74 12.05 -10.89 -22.52
N THR A 75 10.82 -10.40 -22.62
CA THR A 75 9.78 -10.91 -23.54
C THR A 75 9.32 -9.77 -24.45
N PRO A 76 9.41 -9.88 -25.80
CA PRO A 76 9.09 -8.80 -26.72
C PRO A 76 7.58 -8.52 -26.82
N ALA A 77 7.22 -7.34 -27.33
CA ALA A 77 5.84 -6.98 -27.65
C ALA A 77 5.17 -8.02 -28.55
N GLY A 78 3.88 -8.29 -28.31
CA GLY A 78 3.08 -9.25 -29.09
C GLY A 78 3.30 -10.72 -28.74
N ALA A 79 4.42 -11.08 -28.09
CA ALA A 79 4.68 -12.45 -27.65
C ALA A 79 3.73 -12.88 -26.52
N ARG A 80 3.60 -14.19 -26.32
CA ARG A 80 2.78 -14.78 -25.25
C ARG A 80 3.65 -15.30 -24.13
N PHE A 81 3.13 -15.23 -22.91
CA PHE A 81 3.70 -15.90 -21.74
C PHE A 81 2.58 -16.46 -20.88
N SER A 82 2.87 -17.50 -20.12
CA SER A 82 1.93 -18.11 -19.17
C SER A 82 2.47 -17.99 -17.75
N ILE A 83 1.59 -17.64 -16.83
CA ILE A 83 1.86 -17.67 -15.40
C ILE A 83 1.20 -18.91 -14.82
N GLU A 84 1.97 -19.70 -14.08
CA GLU A 84 1.47 -20.71 -13.15
C GLU A 84 1.66 -20.18 -11.72
N LEU A 85 0.60 -20.24 -10.92
CA LEU A 85 0.55 -19.75 -9.57
C LEU A 85 0.06 -20.85 -8.64
N VAL A 86 0.86 -21.20 -7.63
CA VAL A 86 0.54 -22.26 -6.67
C VAL A 86 0.35 -21.65 -5.29
N VAL A 87 -0.73 -22.01 -4.59
CA VAL A 87 -0.92 -21.67 -3.18
C VAL A 87 0.09 -22.47 -2.35
N SER A 88 1.16 -21.82 -1.92
CA SER A 88 2.22 -22.45 -1.14
C SER A 88 1.86 -22.56 0.33
N LYS A 89 1.07 -21.64 0.86
CA LYS A 89 0.69 -21.62 2.29
C LYS A 89 -0.64 -20.92 2.53
N VAL A 90 -1.40 -21.44 3.48
CA VAL A 90 -2.63 -20.82 3.99
C VAL A 90 -2.55 -20.76 5.51
N GLU A 91 -2.63 -19.56 6.08
CA GLU A 91 -2.63 -19.33 7.53
C GLU A 91 -3.68 -18.29 7.92
N LYS A 92 -4.77 -18.72 8.57
CA LYS A 92 -5.92 -17.85 8.94
C LYS A 92 -6.49 -17.15 7.70
N ASN A 93 -6.28 -15.84 7.54
CA ASN A 93 -6.68 -15.07 6.37
C ASN A 93 -5.52 -14.76 5.42
N ARG A 94 -4.30 -15.21 5.73
CA ARG A 94 -3.11 -15.00 4.91
C ARG A 94 -2.95 -16.15 3.92
N ILE A 95 -2.80 -15.81 2.65
CA ILE A 95 -2.59 -16.76 1.56
C ILE A 95 -1.29 -16.37 0.87
N GLU A 96 -0.38 -17.34 0.74
CA GLU A 96 0.90 -17.18 0.09
C GLU A 96 0.92 -17.99 -1.21
N PHE A 97 1.51 -17.39 -2.23
CA PHE A 97 1.59 -17.94 -3.57
C PHE A 97 3.05 -17.96 -4.03
N VAL A 98 3.41 -18.99 -4.78
CA VAL A 98 4.63 -19.03 -5.58
C VAL A 98 4.26 -19.06 -7.06
N MET A 99 5.04 -18.37 -7.87
CA MET A 99 4.74 -18.08 -9.26
C MET A 99 5.91 -18.49 -10.16
N THR A 100 5.59 -19.09 -11.29
CA THR A 100 6.52 -19.26 -12.42
C THR A 100 5.88 -18.72 -13.68
N ALA A 101 6.57 -17.82 -14.39
CA ALA A 101 6.17 -17.31 -15.69
C ALA A 101 7.08 -17.88 -16.78
N LYS A 102 6.50 -18.35 -17.88
CA LYS A 102 7.22 -18.93 -19.02
C LYS A 102 6.73 -18.35 -20.34
N ASP A 103 7.66 -18.05 -21.25
CA ASP A 103 7.34 -17.84 -22.67
C ASP A 103 7.48 -19.18 -23.43
N GLU A 104 7.43 -19.16 -24.75
CA GLU A 104 7.57 -20.36 -25.58
C GLU A 104 8.95 -21.03 -25.50
N LYS A 105 9.97 -20.32 -25.00
CA LYS A 105 11.37 -20.73 -25.04
C LYS A 105 11.91 -21.10 -23.66
N ARG A 106 11.50 -20.39 -22.61
CA ARG A 106 12.14 -20.43 -21.29
C ARG A 106 11.25 -19.87 -20.18
N THR A 107 11.68 -20.13 -18.94
CA THR A 107 11.20 -19.36 -17.79
C THR A 107 11.67 -17.91 -17.91
N ILE A 108 10.72 -16.99 -17.80
CA ILE A 108 10.97 -15.54 -17.88
C ILE A 108 10.95 -14.89 -16.50
N ALA A 109 10.23 -15.45 -15.53
CA ALA A 109 10.23 -14.95 -14.16
C ALA A 109 9.85 -16.01 -13.14
N THR A 110 10.27 -15.78 -11.91
CA THR A 110 9.77 -16.46 -10.70
C THR A 110 9.31 -15.41 -9.71
N GLY A 111 8.29 -15.71 -8.91
CA GLY A 111 7.82 -14.76 -7.91
C GLY A 111 7.16 -15.38 -6.70
N PHE A 112 7.00 -14.55 -5.68
CA PHE A 112 6.24 -14.82 -4.48
C PHE A 112 5.22 -13.69 -4.29
N HIS A 113 4.01 -14.06 -3.87
CA HIS A 113 2.97 -13.09 -3.56
C HIS A 113 2.23 -13.49 -2.29
N ARG A 114 1.92 -12.51 -1.45
CA ARG A 114 1.11 -12.69 -0.24
C ARG A 114 -0.12 -11.80 -0.31
N ARG A 115 -1.26 -12.40 0.00
CA ARG A 115 -2.54 -11.71 0.11
C ARG A 115 -3.18 -11.98 1.46
N HIS A 116 -3.99 -11.02 1.93
CA HIS A 116 -4.85 -11.18 3.10
C HIS A 116 -6.29 -11.09 2.66
N VAL A 117 -7.10 -12.07 3.05
CA VAL A 117 -8.55 -11.99 2.92
C VAL A 117 -9.07 -11.01 3.97
N VAL A 118 -9.93 -10.10 3.53
CA VAL A 118 -10.52 -9.02 4.34
C VAL A 118 -12.02 -8.95 4.06
N ASP A 119 -12.78 -8.43 5.02
CA ASP A 119 -14.11 -7.90 4.72
C ASP A 119 -13.93 -6.57 3.97
N GLU A 120 -14.61 -6.41 2.84
CA GLU A 120 -14.40 -5.27 1.94
C GLU A 120 -14.83 -3.95 2.59
N SER A 121 -15.98 -3.96 3.28
CA SER A 121 -16.54 -2.73 3.86
C SER A 121 -15.74 -2.29 5.08
N GLU A 122 -15.42 -3.22 5.98
CA GLU A 122 -14.60 -2.93 7.16
C GLU A 122 -13.19 -2.44 6.77
N PHE A 123 -12.59 -3.05 5.73
CA PHE A 123 -11.26 -2.66 5.27
C PHE A 123 -11.22 -1.25 4.69
N LEU A 124 -12.23 -0.87 3.88
CA LEU A 124 -12.31 0.47 3.31
C LEU A 124 -12.55 1.54 4.38
N LEU A 125 -13.43 1.27 5.36
CA LEU A 125 -13.65 2.18 6.49
C LEU A 125 -12.35 2.42 7.27
N SER A 126 -11.63 1.34 7.60
CA SER A 126 -10.35 1.45 8.30
C SER A 126 -9.30 2.24 7.52
N ALA A 127 -9.23 2.07 6.19
CA ALA A 127 -8.29 2.82 5.35
C ALA A 127 -8.62 4.32 5.27
N MET A 128 -9.91 4.67 5.29
CA MET A 128 -10.36 6.07 5.32
C MET A 128 -10.07 6.72 6.67
N GLU A 129 -10.33 6.01 7.78
CA GLU A 129 -10.05 6.48 9.13
C GLU A 129 -8.56 6.75 9.36
N ASP A 130 -7.68 5.86 8.90
CA ASP A 130 -6.22 6.02 8.99
C ASP A 130 -5.70 7.24 8.20
N SER A 131 -6.45 7.67 7.19
CA SER A 131 -6.12 8.83 6.36
C SER A 131 -6.62 10.16 6.94
N MET A 132 -7.39 10.16 8.03
CA MET A 132 -7.90 11.38 8.67
C MET A 132 -6.87 11.99 9.62
N GLU A 133 -6.67 13.31 9.50
CA GLU A 133 -5.83 14.07 10.41
C GLU A 133 -6.52 14.17 11.80
N PRO A 134 -5.79 14.02 12.92
CA PRO A 134 -6.41 14.15 14.24
C PRO A 134 -6.98 15.56 14.44
N PRO A 135 -8.08 15.71 15.22
CA PRO A 135 -8.64 17.02 15.49
C PRO A 135 -7.58 17.93 16.11
N PRO A 136 -7.56 19.24 15.76
CA PRO A 136 -6.63 20.16 16.38
C PRO A 136 -6.80 20.13 17.91
N PRO A 137 -5.72 20.29 18.68
CA PRO A 137 -5.83 20.35 20.13
C PRO A 137 -6.82 21.46 20.53
N PRO A 138 -7.58 21.26 21.62
CA PRO A 138 -8.53 22.26 22.07
C PRO A 138 -7.80 23.61 22.29
N GLU A 139 -8.37 24.68 21.74
CA GLU A 139 -7.85 26.03 21.95
C GLU A 139 -7.77 26.30 23.45
N THR A 140 -6.56 26.62 23.94
CA THR A 140 -6.41 27.04 25.33
C THR A 140 -7.15 28.36 25.49
N PRO A 141 -8.10 28.49 26.44
CA PRO A 141 -8.82 29.74 26.64
C PRO A 141 -7.81 30.87 26.83
N ALA A 142 -7.93 31.92 26.02
CA ALA A 142 -7.10 33.11 26.16
C ALA A 142 -7.22 33.59 27.61
N GLY A 143 -6.09 33.57 28.33
CA GLY A 143 -6.03 34.04 29.71
C GLY A 143 -6.57 35.46 29.76
N THR A 144 -7.58 35.68 30.59
CA THR A 144 -8.07 37.02 30.93
C THR A 144 -6.90 37.80 31.52
N GLU A 145 -6.46 38.87 30.84
CA GLU A 145 -5.41 39.73 31.40
C GLU A 145 -5.87 40.29 32.76
N PRO A 146 -5.00 40.27 33.79
CA PRO A 146 -5.34 40.88 35.06
C PRO A 146 -5.42 42.41 34.89
N HIS A 147 -6.56 42.97 35.24
CA HIS A 147 -6.84 44.39 35.33
C HIS A 147 -5.78 45.09 36.18
N LYS A 148 -4.92 45.91 35.57
CA LYS A 148 -3.97 46.76 36.30
C LYS A 148 -4.77 47.81 37.09
N THR A 149 -4.72 47.74 38.41
CA THR A 149 -5.17 48.79 39.32
C THR A 149 -4.19 49.97 39.25
N GLN A 150 -4.71 51.17 39.04
CA GLN A 150 -3.95 52.43 39.10
C GLN A 150 -3.64 52.78 40.56
N GLY A 151 -2.46 53.37 40.79
CA GLY A 151 -2.26 54.32 41.88
C GLY A 151 -0.95 54.16 42.65
N ALA A 152 -0.03 55.11 42.45
CA ALA A 152 0.63 55.83 43.54
C ALA A 152 1.51 56.96 42.98
N THR A 153 1.07 58.19 43.25
CA THR A 153 1.70 59.47 42.97
C THR A 153 3.03 59.59 43.73
N LYS A 154 4.10 60.00 43.04
CA LYS A 154 5.40 60.33 43.64
C LYS A 154 5.32 61.75 44.25
N LEU A 155 5.54 61.88 45.56
CA LEU A 155 5.79 63.17 46.23
C LEU A 155 7.30 63.50 46.16
N PRO A 156 7.69 64.78 46.01
CA PRO A 156 9.08 65.21 46.06
C PRO A 156 9.48 65.50 47.51
N PHE A 157 10.63 64.98 47.95
CA PHE A 157 11.31 65.47 49.14
C PHE A 157 12.56 66.24 48.72
N ASP A 158 12.57 67.48 49.18
CA ASP A 158 13.64 68.47 49.22
C ASP A 158 14.54 68.21 50.45
N ASP A 159 15.70 68.89 50.47
CA ASP A 159 16.53 69.30 51.62
C ASP A 159 18.02 68.88 51.61
N GLY A 160 18.89 69.92 51.46
CA GLY A 160 20.18 70.09 52.16
C GLY A 160 21.45 69.96 51.30
N ASP A 161 22.02 71.02 50.72
CA ASP A 161 23.00 71.99 51.32
C ASP A 161 24.28 71.30 51.85
N THR A 162 25.50 71.45 51.30
CA THR A 162 26.39 72.61 51.50
C THR A 162 27.72 72.50 50.71
N ARG A 163 28.14 73.65 50.14
CA ARG A 163 29.51 74.24 50.05
C ARG A 163 30.72 73.43 49.53
N ALA A 164 31.33 73.92 48.44
CA ALA A 164 32.53 74.81 48.44
C ALA A 164 32.75 75.41 47.03
#